data_AF-A0A9E6EMC9-F1
#
_entry.id   AF-A0A9E6EMC9-F1
#
_cell.length_a   1.000
_cell.length_b   1.000
_cell.length_c   1.000
_cell.angle_alpha   90.00
_cell.angle_beta   90.00
_cell.angle_gamma   90.00
#
_symmetry.space_group_name_H-M   'P 1'
#
loop_
_entity.id
_entity.type
_entity.pdbx_description
1 polymer ?
#
loop_
_entity_poly.entity_id
_entity_poly.type
_entity_poly.pdbx_seq_one_letter_code
_entity_poly.pdbx_strand_id
1 'polypeptide(L)'
;IQGRAPLDAAGIEKAYGIRLNARAPWEALPGAEAEDPDAQRRARVWAGLTFQGGTPVIQNVVPGSPAARGGLGYGMEILAVDGWRTVSAQEVQGRLGDAGPGDQVRILAAERGRVETWLLTLAENPQRAVHITADPKATPAQKTAFQAWTGQPFPVRRA
;
A
#
# COMPACT_ATOMS: atom_id res chain seq x y z
N ILE A 1 -4.64 21.56 8.20
CA ILE A 1 -4.14 20.23 8.64
C ILE A 1 -4.18 19.32 7.42
N GLN A 2 -3.05 18.84 6.89
CA GLN A 2 -2.99 18.10 5.61
C GLN A 2 -3.61 16.68 5.64
N GLY A 3 -4.35 16.30 6.69
CA GLY A 3 -5.07 15.02 6.81
C GLY A 3 -4.21 13.75 6.80
N ARG A 4 -2.88 13.88 6.76
CA ARG A 4 -1.90 12.77 6.65
C ARG A 4 -1.18 12.44 7.96
N ALA A 5 -1.39 13.23 9.02
CA ALA A 5 -0.79 12.94 10.31
C ALA A 5 -1.38 11.64 10.88
N PRO A 6 -0.54 10.75 11.45
CA PRO A 6 -1.03 9.55 12.12
C PRO A 6 -2.04 9.92 13.22
N LEU A 7 -3.11 9.14 13.32
CA LEU A 7 -4.06 9.26 14.42
C LEU A 7 -3.36 8.83 15.72
N ASP A 8 -3.42 9.66 16.77
CA ASP A 8 -3.06 9.21 18.11
C ASP A 8 -4.16 8.25 18.62
N ALA A 9 -3.84 6.96 18.59
CA ALA A 9 -4.76 5.91 18.99
C ALA A 9 -4.84 5.71 20.51
N ALA A 10 -3.92 6.27 21.31
CA ALA A 10 -3.77 5.93 22.73
C ALA A 10 -5.06 6.16 23.53
N GLY A 11 -5.78 7.24 23.25
CA GLY A 11 -7.07 7.53 23.89
C GLY A 11 -8.14 6.49 23.57
N ILE A 12 -8.29 6.14 22.28
CA ILE A 12 -9.28 5.17 21.80
C ILE A 12 -8.96 3.76 22.32
N GLU A 13 -7.69 3.36 22.24
CA GLU A 13 -7.23 2.07 22.75
C GLU A 13 -7.50 1.93 24.25
N LYS A 14 -7.14 2.95 25.03
CA LYS A 14 -7.36 2.97 26.48
C LYS A 14 -8.84 3.01 26.84
N ALA A 15 -9.68 3.73 26.09
CA ALA A 15 -11.10 3.83 26.39
C ALA A 15 -11.83 2.50 26.19
N TYR A 16 -11.48 1.75 25.15
CA TYR A 16 -12.26 0.60 24.71
C TYR A 16 -11.55 -0.75 24.83
N GLY A 17 -10.30 -0.79 25.32
CA GLY A 17 -9.56 -2.04 25.48
C GLY A 17 -9.26 -2.71 24.14
N ILE A 18 -9.04 -1.93 23.09
CA ILE A 18 -8.66 -2.41 21.76
C ILE A 18 -7.25 -1.94 21.41
N ARG A 19 -6.65 -2.54 20.39
CA ARG A 19 -5.35 -2.14 19.82
C ARG A 19 -5.52 -1.85 18.34
N LEU A 20 -4.96 -0.74 17.89
CA LEU A 20 -4.93 -0.32 16.49
C LEU A 20 -3.50 -0.52 15.98
N ASN A 21 -3.23 -1.68 15.39
CA ASN A 21 -1.92 -2.03 14.90
C ASN A 21 -1.81 -1.65 13.42
N ALA A 22 -1.10 -0.56 13.12
CA ALA A 22 -0.74 -0.21 11.76
C ALA A 22 0.30 -1.21 11.23
N ARG A 23 -0.03 -1.89 10.14
CA ARG A 23 0.86 -2.83 9.44
C ARG A 23 1.16 -2.36 8.04
N ALA A 24 2.42 -2.47 7.65
CA ALA A 24 2.83 -2.27 6.27
C ALA A 24 2.41 -3.46 5.39
N PRO A 25 2.32 -3.29 4.04
CA PRO A 25 1.88 -4.36 3.15
C PRO A 25 2.73 -5.63 3.25
N TRP A 26 4.05 -5.49 3.41
CA TRP A 26 4.97 -6.61 3.56
C TRP A 26 4.83 -7.36 4.90
N GLU A 27 4.24 -6.74 5.92
CA GLU A 27 3.94 -7.38 7.22
C GLU A 27 2.59 -8.12 7.21
N ALA A 28 1.81 -7.97 6.14
CA ALA A 28 0.47 -8.52 5.98
C ALA A 28 0.38 -9.56 4.85
N LEU A 29 1.52 -10.04 4.34
CA LEU A 29 1.57 -11.10 3.32
C LEU A 29 1.00 -12.41 3.88
N PRO A 30 0.22 -13.18 3.09
CA PRO A 30 -0.41 -14.41 3.54
C PRO A 30 0.49 -15.65 3.38
N GLY A 31 0.43 -16.57 4.34
CA GLY A 31 0.98 -17.93 4.20
C GLY A 31 2.45 -17.96 3.76
N ALA A 32 2.74 -18.77 2.75
CA ALA A 32 4.10 -18.97 2.23
C ALA A 32 4.73 -17.68 1.64
N GLU A 33 3.93 -16.70 1.18
CA GLU A 33 4.46 -15.43 0.67
C GLU A 33 5.11 -14.59 1.77
N ALA A 34 4.68 -14.75 3.03
CA ALA A 34 5.30 -14.05 4.14
C ALA A 34 6.74 -14.51 4.39
N GLU A 35 7.05 -15.76 4.03
CA GLU A 35 8.37 -16.36 4.19
C GLU A 35 9.25 -16.20 2.94
N ASP A 36 8.67 -15.84 1.79
CA ASP A 36 9.39 -15.56 0.55
C ASP A 36 10.13 -14.19 0.63
N PRO A 37 11.48 -14.17 0.64
CA PRO A 37 12.25 -12.93 0.69
C PRO A 37 11.99 -12.01 -0.50
N ASP A 38 11.69 -12.56 -1.67
CA ASP A 38 11.41 -11.75 -2.86
C ASP A 38 10.01 -11.14 -2.80
N ALA A 39 9.01 -11.86 -2.27
CA ALA A 39 7.69 -11.28 -2.01
C ALA A 39 7.77 -10.13 -1.00
N GLN A 40 8.53 -10.32 0.08
CA GLN A 40 8.81 -9.28 1.08
C GLN A 40 9.43 -8.02 0.44
N ARG A 41 10.41 -8.20 -0.44
CA ARG A 41 11.07 -7.11 -1.16
C ARG A 41 10.11 -6.41 -2.13
N ARG A 42 9.39 -7.16 -2.96
CA ARG A 42 8.40 -6.61 -3.92
C ARG A 42 7.33 -5.78 -3.22
N ALA A 43 6.83 -6.25 -2.07
CA ALA A 43 5.79 -5.56 -1.31
C ALA A 43 6.24 -4.21 -0.73
N ARG A 44 7.55 -3.97 -0.60
CA ARG A 44 8.11 -2.68 -0.18
C ARG A 44 8.15 -1.67 -1.31
N VAL A 45 8.16 -2.10 -2.56
CA VAL A 45 8.31 -1.18 -3.69
C VAL A 45 6.99 -0.49 -4.01
N TRP A 46 7.07 0.82 -4.25
CA TRP A 46 5.89 1.60 -4.58
C TRP A 46 6.20 2.75 -5.53
N ALA A 47 5.38 2.85 -6.58
CA ALA A 47 5.41 3.97 -7.53
C ALA A 47 4.21 4.93 -7.37
N GLY A 48 3.14 4.52 -6.68
CA GLY A 48 1.91 5.29 -6.54
C GLY A 48 1.09 5.40 -7.82
N LEU A 49 1.00 4.29 -8.56
CA LEU A 49 0.18 4.13 -9.76
C LEU A 49 -1.03 3.23 -9.47
N THR A 50 -2.18 3.55 -10.07
CA THR A 50 -3.28 2.61 -10.25
C THR A 50 -3.63 2.49 -11.73
N PHE A 51 -4.26 1.38 -12.11
CA PHE A 51 -4.45 1.01 -13.51
C PHE A 51 -5.91 0.78 -13.87
N GLN A 52 -6.24 0.97 -15.16
CA GLN A 52 -7.59 0.77 -15.69
C GLN A 52 -7.86 -0.71 -15.92
N GLY A 53 -8.76 -1.32 -15.15
CA GLY A 53 -9.28 -2.67 -15.43
C GLY A 53 -8.22 -3.75 -15.71
N GLY A 54 -7.09 -3.71 -15.01
CA GLY A 54 -5.98 -4.67 -15.18
C GLY A 54 -5.07 -4.44 -16.40
N THR A 55 -5.38 -3.47 -17.26
CA THR A 55 -4.53 -3.05 -18.39
C THR A 55 -3.32 -2.26 -17.88
N PRO A 56 -2.24 -2.08 -18.67
CA PRO A 56 -1.10 -1.26 -18.26
C PRO A 56 -1.36 0.26 -18.43
N VAL A 57 -2.62 0.67 -18.59
CA VAL A 57 -3.03 2.08 -18.72
C VAL A 57 -3.24 2.71 -17.35
N ILE A 58 -2.58 3.84 -17.11
CA ILE A 58 -2.64 4.56 -15.84
C ILE A 58 -4.04 5.17 -15.62
N GLN A 59 -4.70 4.75 -14.54
CA GLN A 59 -5.99 5.28 -14.09
C GLN A 59 -5.82 6.43 -13.09
N ASN A 60 -4.83 6.37 -12.20
CA ASN A 60 -4.57 7.45 -11.26
C ASN A 60 -3.10 7.47 -10.85
N VAL A 61 -2.63 8.66 -10.51
CA VAL A 61 -1.30 8.89 -9.97
C VAL A 61 -1.44 9.53 -8.60
N VAL A 62 -0.92 8.87 -7.57
CA VAL A 62 -1.03 9.37 -6.20
C VAL A 62 -0.25 10.67 -6.03
N PRO A 63 -0.84 11.77 -5.52
CA PRO A 63 -0.13 13.03 -5.38
C PRO A 63 1.11 12.93 -4.49
N GLY A 64 2.25 13.38 -5.01
CA GLY A 64 3.55 13.30 -4.32
C GLY A 64 4.19 11.91 -4.34
N SER A 65 3.68 10.97 -5.14
CA SER A 65 4.32 9.67 -5.36
C SER A 65 5.57 9.77 -6.26
N PRO A 66 6.37 8.70 -6.36
CA PRO A 66 7.38 8.56 -7.39
C PRO A 66 6.85 8.85 -8.79
N ALA A 67 5.74 8.24 -9.20
CA ALA A 67 5.13 8.43 -10.51
C ALA A 67 4.78 9.90 -10.77
N ALA A 68 4.21 10.60 -9.78
CA ALA A 68 3.92 12.03 -9.90
C ALA A 68 5.18 12.87 -10.10
N ARG A 69 6.25 12.59 -9.33
CA ARG A 69 7.53 13.31 -9.47
C ARG A 69 8.23 13.02 -10.79
N GLY A 70 8.09 11.80 -11.29
CA GLY A 70 8.64 11.38 -12.59
C GLY A 70 7.80 11.82 -13.78
N GLY A 71 6.69 12.53 -13.58
CA GLY A 71 5.88 13.09 -14.66
C GLY A 71 4.95 12.08 -15.36
N LEU A 72 4.76 10.88 -14.79
CA LEU A 72 3.74 9.96 -15.28
C LEU A 72 2.34 10.51 -14.97
N GLY A 73 1.40 10.30 -15.89
CA GLY A 73 0.08 10.91 -15.86
C GLY A 73 -1.04 9.95 -16.23
N TYR A 74 -2.27 10.40 -15.97
CA TYR A 74 -3.49 9.70 -16.35
C TYR A 74 -3.54 9.40 -17.84
N GLY A 75 -3.98 8.19 -18.20
CA GLY A 75 -4.21 7.78 -19.58
C GLY A 75 -2.94 7.39 -20.34
N MET A 76 -1.75 7.54 -19.75
CA MET A 76 -0.53 6.96 -20.33
C MET A 76 -0.58 5.43 -20.24
N GLU A 77 -0.12 4.75 -21.28
CA GLU A 77 0.01 3.29 -21.31
C GLU A 77 1.46 2.89 -21.06
N ILE A 78 1.74 2.10 -20.02
CA ILE A 78 3.09 1.61 -19.76
C ILE A 78 3.39 0.43 -20.68
N LEU A 79 4.36 0.60 -21.57
CA LEU A 79 4.74 -0.41 -22.56
C LEU A 79 5.87 -1.31 -22.06
N ALA A 80 6.79 -0.76 -21.27
CA ALA A 80 7.90 -1.51 -20.70
C ALA A 80 8.45 -0.87 -19.42
N VAL A 81 9.03 -1.70 -18.57
CA VAL A 81 9.78 -1.32 -17.37
C VAL A 81 11.18 -1.91 -17.48
N ASP A 82 12.21 -1.06 -17.45
CA ASP A 82 13.62 -1.43 -17.67
C ASP A 82 13.87 -2.31 -18.90
N GLY A 83 13.13 -2.01 -19.98
CA GLY A 83 13.23 -2.72 -21.25
C GLY A 83 12.42 -4.02 -21.33
N TRP A 84 11.83 -4.47 -20.22
CA TRP A 84 10.91 -5.60 -20.21
C TRP A 84 9.51 -5.16 -20.60
N ARG A 85 8.99 -5.73 -21.69
CA ARG A 85 7.62 -5.47 -22.16
C ARG A 85 6.61 -5.84 -21.08
N THR A 86 5.57 -5.02 -20.93
CA THR A 86 4.45 -5.23 -20.01
C THR A 86 3.13 -5.10 -20.75
N VAL A 87 2.26 -6.11 -20.64
CA VAL A 87 0.93 -6.11 -21.29
C VAL A 87 -0.23 -6.01 -20.29
N SER A 88 0.07 -5.95 -19.00
CA SER A 88 -0.93 -5.85 -17.93
C SER A 88 -0.42 -5.02 -16.75
N ALA A 89 -1.35 -4.53 -15.93
CA ALA A 89 -1.04 -3.85 -14.67
C ALA A 89 -0.21 -4.73 -13.73
N GLN A 90 -0.51 -6.03 -13.69
CA GLN A 90 0.20 -6.99 -12.85
C GLN A 90 1.66 -7.16 -13.30
N GLU A 91 1.91 -7.23 -14.60
CA GLU A 91 3.27 -7.28 -15.14
C GLU A 91 4.03 -5.99 -14.84
N VAL A 92 3.40 -4.81 -14.99
CA VAL A 92 4.03 -3.55 -14.60
C VAL A 92 4.43 -3.58 -13.13
N GLN A 93 3.51 -3.96 -12.23
CA GLN A 93 3.80 -4.05 -10.79
C GLN A 93 4.89 -5.06 -10.48
N GLY A 94 4.88 -6.22 -11.14
CA GLY A 94 5.92 -7.23 -11.01
C GLY A 94 7.29 -6.69 -11.39
N ARG A 95 7.41 -6.03 -12.55
CA ARG A 95 8.67 -5.43 -13.03
C ARG A 95 9.17 -4.29 -12.16
N LEU A 96 8.29 -3.44 -11.67
CA LEU A 96 8.66 -2.43 -10.68
C LEU A 96 9.21 -3.10 -9.41
N GLY A 97 8.59 -4.20 -8.99
CA GLY A 97 9.02 -5.01 -7.86
C GLY A 97 10.35 -5.73 -8.05
N ASP A 98 10.89 -5.83 -9.26
CA ASP A 98 12.24 -6.38 -9.49
C ASP A 98 13.33 -5.44 -8.97
N ALA A 99 13.04 -4.14 -8.83
CA ALA A 99 13.91 -3.14 -8.23
C ALA A 99 13.66 -2.98 -6.70
N GLY A 100 14.45 -2.14 -6.03
CA GLY A 100 14.30 -1.77 -4.63
C GLY A 100 13.81 -0.33 -4.40
N PRO A 101 13.34 0.01 -3.19
CA PRO A 101 13.13 1.39 -2.80
C PRO A 101 14.39 2.24 -2.94
N GLY A 102 14.28 3.41 -3.58
CA GLY A 102 15.42 4.29 -3.88
C GLY A 102 16.05 4.05 -5.25
N ASP A 103 15.82 2.90 -5.88
CA ASP A 103 16.34 2.61 -7.21
C ASP A 103 15.64 3.45 -8.27
N GLN A 104 16.37 3.74 -9.35
CA GLN A 104 15.84 4.40 -10.52
C GLN A 104 15.49 3.36 -11.59
N VAL A 105 14.24 3.38 -12.06
CA VAL A 105 13.73 2.52 -13.12
C VAL A 105 13.34 3.33 -14.35
N ARG A 106 13.53 2.75 -15.53
CA ARG A 106 13.16 3.33 -16.81
C ARG A 106 11.78 2.85 -17.23
N ILE A 107 10.85 3.77 -17.43
CA ILE A 107 9.49 3.49 -17.88
C ILE A 107 9.36 3.94 -19.32
N LEU A 108 9.08 2.99 -20.22
CA LEU A 108 8.64 3.32 -21.58
C LEU A 108 7.11 3.39 -21.55
N ALA A 109 6.54 4.53 -21.92
CA ALA A 109 5.09 4.69 -21.96
C ALA A 109 4.62 5.40 -23.23
N ALA A 110 3.36 5.18 -23.59
CA ALA A 110 2.69 5.88 -24.68
C ALA A 110 1.76 6.95 -24.12
N GLU A 111 1.86 8.17 -24.65
CA GLU A 111 0.93 9.26 -24.40
C GLU A 111 0.46 9.85 -25.73
N ARG A 112 -0.85 9.78 -26.01
CA ARG A 112 -1.47 10.36 -27.23
C ARG A 112 -0.72 9.99 -28.53
N GLY A 113 -0.26 8.73 -28.61
CA GLY A 113 0.44 8.19 -29.78
C GLY A 113 1.95 8.46 -29.83
N ARG A 114 2.52 9.20 -28.87
CA ARG A 114 3.97 9.33 -28.71
C ARG A 114 4.47 8.32 -27.70
N VAL A 115 5.60 7.69 -28.00
CA VAL A 115 6.27 6.77 -27.09
C VAL A 115 7.54 7.43 -26.60
N GLU A 116 7.64 7.62 -25.28
CA GLU A 116 8.78 8.28 -24.65
C GLU A 116 9.25 7.48 -23.45
N THR A 117 10.35 7.94 -22.84
CA THR A 117 10.97 7.29 -21.69
C THR A 117 10.98 8.23 -20.50
N TRP A 118 10.49 7.73 -19.37
CA TRP A 118 10.51 8.41 -18.08
C TRP A 118 11.45 7.69 -17.12
N LEU A 119 12.11 8.45 -16.25
CA LEU A 119 12.94 7.91 -15.18
C LEU A 119 12.19 8.09 -13.85
N LEU A 120 12.03 6.99 -13.12
CA LEU A 120 11.29 6.95 -11.87
C LEU A 120 12.19 6.50 -10.73
N THR A 121 12.32 7.31 -9.67
CA THR A 121 12.96 6.88 -8.43
C THR A 121 11.92 6.30 -7.50
N LEU A 122 11.96 4.99 -7.31
CA LEU A 122 11.00 4.24 -6.49
C LEU A 122 11.12 4.58 -5.01
N ALA A 123 10.03 4.38 -4.27
CA ALA A 123 9.99 4.63 -2.84
C ALA A 123 9.46 3.40 -2.10
N GLU A 124 9.68 3.40 -0.78
CA GLU A 124 9.03 2.43 0.09
C GLU A 124 7.52 2.67 0.10
N ASN A 125 6.73 1.61 0.09
CA ASN A 125 5.27 1.70 0.12
C ASN A 125 4.82 2.39 1.42
N PRO A 126 4.19 3.58 1.34
CA PRO A 126 3.78 4.34 2.51
C PRO A 126 2.45 3.84 3.10
N GLN A 127 1.75 2.93 2.43
CA GLN A 127 0.46 2.44 2.90
C GLN A 127 0.60 1.72 4.24
N ARG A 128 -0.37 1.93 5.12
CA ARG A 128 -0.47 1.26 6.40
C ARG A 128 -1.92 0.82 6.60
N ALA A 129 -2.14 -0.48 6.68
CA ALA A 129 -3.43 -1.06 7.02
C ALA A 129 -3.57 -1.11 8.55
N VAL A 130 -4.68 -0.61 9.10
CA VAL A 130 -4.91 -0.64 10.55
C VAL A 130 -5.68 -1.91 10.91
N HIS A 131 -5.05 -2.80 11.67
CA HIS A 131 -5.67 -3.99 12.21
C HIS A 131 -6.17 -3.70 13.63
N ILE A 132 -7.48 -3.78 13.82
CA ILE A 132 -8.10 -3.64 15.13
C ILE A 132 -8.16 -5.00 15.81
N THR A 133 -7.56 -5.12 16.99
CA THR A 133 -7.55 -6.35 17.79
C THR A 133 -7.99 -6.08 19.22
N ALA A 134 -8.63 -7.06 19.86
CA ALA A 134 -8.93 -6.99 21.29
C ALA A 134 -7.63 -6.95 22.11
N ASP A 135 -7.54 -6.07 23.12
CA ASP A 135 -6.45 -6.13 24.09
C ASP A 135 -6.69 -7.32 25.05
N PRO A 136 -5.77 -8.30 25.12
CA PRO A 136 -5.89 -9.40 26.09
C PRO A 136 -5.93 -8.92 27.54
N LYS A 137 -5.41 -7.73 27.83
CA LYS A 137 -5.39 -7.12 29.17
C LYS A 137 -6.56 -6.13 29.40
N ALA A 138 -7.57 -6.12 28.53
CA ALA A 138 -8.72 -5.24 28.68
C ALA A 138 -9.44 -5.44 30.02
N THR A 139 -9.58 -4.35 30.77
CA THR A 139 -10.29 -4.30 32.06
C THR A 139 -11.81 -4.44 31.87
N PRO A 140 -12.56 -4.83 32.90
CA PRO A 140 -14.02 -4.90 32.84
C PRO A 140 -14.66 -3.58 32.39
N ALA A 141 -14.17 -2.44 32.91
CA ALA A 141 -14.67 -1.12 32.54
C ALA A 141 -14.48 -0.81 31.04
N GLN A 142 -13.33 -1.17 30.46
CA GLN A 142 -13.06 -1.01 29.04
C GLN A 142 -13.98 -1.88 28.17
N LYS A 143 -14.23 -3.13 28.59
CA LYS A 143 -15.15 -4.03 27.88
C LYS A 143 -16.59 -3.52 27.89
N THR A 144 -17.05 -3.01 29.04
CA THR A 144 -18.37 -2.37 29.17
C THR A 144 -18.46 -1.11 28.29
N ALA A 145 -17.42 -0.27 28.27
CA ALA A 145 -17.38 0.92 27.44
C ALA A 145 -17.44 0.58 25.93
N PHE A 146 -16.71 -0.46 25.50
CA PHE A 146 -16.77 -0.96 24.12
C PHE A 146 -18.18 -1.41 23.76
N GLN A 147 -18.83 -2.20 24.61
CA GLN A 147 -20.19 -2.69 24.35
C GLN A 147 -21.22 -1.56 24.34
N ALA A 148 -21.09 -0.58 25.25
CA ALA A 148 -21.95 0.59 25.27
C ALA A 148 -21.81 1.45 24.00
N TRP A 149 -20.59 1.56 23.46
CA TRP A 149 -20.34 2.29 22.21
C TRP A 149 -20.83 1.54 20.97
N THR A 150 -20.46 0.27 20.84
CA THR A 150 -20.65 -0.49 19.59
C THR A 150 -21.95 -1.30 19.55
N GLY A 151 -22.61 -1.50 20.69
CA GLY A 151 -23.73 -2.42 20.85
C GLY A 151 -23.36 -3.91 20.75
N GLN A 152 -22.08 -4.24 20.56
CA GLN A 152 -21.59 -5.60 20.38
C GLN A 152 -20.85 -6.10 21.64
N PRO A 153 -20.87 -7.41 21.93
CA PRO A 153 -20.03 -7.95 22.98
C PRO A 153 -18.55 -7.69 22.66
N PHE A 154 -17.74 -7.53 23.71
CA PHE A 154 -16.30 -7.31 23.53
C PHE A 154 -15.67 -8.46 22.73
N PRO A 155 -14.94 -8.18 21.63
CA PRO A 155 -14.47 -9.20 20.72
C PRO A 155 -13.48 -10.15 21.39
N VAL A 156 -13.63 -11.44 21.12
CA VAL A 156 -12.62 -12.44 21.47
C VAL A 156 -11.59 -12.54 20.36
N ARG A 157 -10.30 -12.67 20.73
CA ARG A 157 -9.25 -12.95 19.76
C ARG A 157 -9.52 -14.34 19.16
N ARG A 158 -9.88 -14.41 17.88
CA ARG A 158 -9.85 -15.68 17.17
C ARG A 158 -8.38 -16.04 16.93
N ALA A 159 -8.00 -17.25 17.36
CA ALA A 159 -6.69 -17.83 17.10
C ALA A 159 -6.51 -18.08 15.60
#